data_AF-A0AAE1FKT8-F1
#
_entry.id   AF-A0AAE1FKT8-F1
#
_cell.length_a   1.000
_cell.length_b   1.000
_cell.length_c   1.000
_cell.angle_alpha   90.00
_cell.angle_beta   90.00
_cell.angle_gamma   90.00
#
_symmetry.space_group_name_H-M   'P 1'
#
loop_
_entity.id
_entity.type
_entity.pdbx_description
1 polymer ?
#
loop_
_entity_poly.entity_id
_entity_poly.type
_entity_poly.pdbx_seq_one_letter_code
_entity_poly.pdbx_strand_id
1 'polypeptide(L)'
;MPNAKKKKLYVLCKENKPESAVVVDEEYVIQRKNDSEEVMTQFACGKCLGGEIKISFAQRDLDCKIDVVCDECGNDELNDSEVTDDAPVNNTTVYSNMENGNGYVDMNRFLGNMSMGPIEDEYYHYAAVVTDTVSVKAASVLQSSINNVKKRYSQQLKVAPDKDGVYNIKVFFDWSFYKEGPKKMFAIGVVIDAETGLVIDYETVSRYCEQCTKKRNTLTTDTINKNEFDAWFTQHKDECMKNYEGNTTGMETAAAMKLFGRSLDRKLRYKVFISDGDNTTYHALCRMNGGEGPYGNVKVEKEQMMCDYNVGYKESNVVTLLGFPNTTITNTHLELTHRKREMLTNKRKRKRDELVVNGADHT
;
A
#
# COMPACT_ATOMS: atom_id res chain seq x y z
N MET A 1 -10.53 -20.51 0.92
CA MET A 1 -10.34 -20.58 -0.54
C MET A 1 -10.95 -21.90 -1.00
N PRO A 2 -11.93 -21.93 -1.92
CA PRO A 2 -12.36 -23.18 -2.52
C PRO A 2 -11.22 -23.73 -3.38
N ASN A 3 -10.99 -25.04 -3.29
CA ASN A 3 -10.00 -25.78 -4.08
C ASN A 3 -10.11 -25.45 -5.57
N ALA A 4 -9.20 -24.63 -6.09
CA ALA A 4 -8.95 -24.55 -7.53
C ALA A 4 -8.43 -25.93 -7.96
N LYS A 5 -9.24 -26.69 -8.70
CA LYS A 5 -8.79 -27.94 -9.32
C LYS A 5 -7.67 -27.58 -10.29
N LYS A 6 -6.41 -27.88 -9.93
CA LYS A 6 -5.28 -27.80 -10.86
C LYS A 6 -5.51 -28.78 -12.00
N LYS A 7 -5.81 -28.26 -13.19
CA LYS A 7 -5.99 -29.06 -14.41
C LYS A 7 -4.62 -29.19 -15.08
N LYS A 8 -4.24 -30.41 -15.45
CA LYS A 8 -2.95 -30.68 -16.09
C LYS A 8 -3.12 -30.69 -17.61
N LEU A 9 -2.29 -29.90 -18.28
CA LEU A 9 -2.15 -29.89 -19.73
C LEU A 9 -1.33 -31.12 -20.16
N TYR A 10 -1.90 -31.99 -21.01
CA TYR A 10 -1.18 -33.11 -21.62
C TYR A 10 -1.05 -32.87 -23.13
N VAL A 11 0.06 -32.26 -23.55
CA VAL A 11 0.40 -32.09 -24.97
C VAL A 11 1.62 -32.95 -25.29
N LEU A 12 1.58 -33.63 -26.45
CA LEU A 12 2.67 -34.49 -26.90
C LEU A 12 3.41 -33.81 -28.05
N CYS A 13 4.73 -33.71 -27.92
CA CYS A 13 5.58 -33.23 -29.01
C CYS A 13 5.49 -34.21 -30.19
N LYS A 14 5.26 -33.68 -31.40
CA LYS A 14 5.12 -34.50 -32.62
C LYS A 14 6.37 -35.32 -32.93
N GLU A 15 7.54 -34.87 -32.48
CA GLU A 15 8.83 -35.49 -32.82
C GLU A 15 9.39 -36.45 -31.76
N ASN A 16 8.87 -36.45 -30.51
CA ASN A 16 9.40 -37.32 -29.46
C ASN A 16 8.32 -37.70 -28.43
N LYS A 17 8.09 -39.00 -28.24
CA LYS A 17 7.36 -39.56 -27.09
C LYS A 17 8.35 -39.74 -25.92
N PRO A 18 8.23 -38.99 -24.81
CA PRO A 18 9.07 -39.23 -23.65
C PRO A 18 8.64 -40.50 -22.90
N GLU A 19 9.60 -41.35 -22.54
CA GLU A 19 9.42 -42.39 -21.54
C GLU A 19 9.35 -41.72 -20.15
N SER A 20 8.12 -41.55 -19.64
CA SER A 20 7.81 -41.03 -18.29
C SER A 20 8.40 -39.65 -17.94
N ALA A 21 7.71 -38.59 -18.31
CA ALA A 21 8.02 -37.25 -17.81
C ALA A 21 7.44 -37.04 -16.40
N VAL A 22 8.30 -36.74 -15.43
CA VAL A 22 7.89 -36.23 -14.12
C VAL A 22 7.50 -34.76 -14.30
N VAL A 23 6.20 -34.46 -14.19
CA VAL A 23 5.70 -33.08 -14.30
C VAL A 23 6.03 -32.34 -13.01
N VAL A 24 7.01 -31.43 -13.07
CA VAL A 24 7.27 -30.43 -12.03
C VAL A 24 6.34 -29.24 -12.29
N ASP A 25 5.59 -28.83 -11.26
CA ASP A 25 4.62 -27.74 -11.33
C ASP A 25 5.39 -26.41 -11.28
N GLU A 26 5.80 -25.90 -12.44
CA GLU A 26 6.49 -24.61 -12.59
C GLU A 26 5.52 -23.53 -13.07
N GLU A 27 5.62 -22.34 -12.49
CA GLU A 27 4.79 -21.18 -12.84
C GLU A 27 5.54 -20.37 -13.92
N TYR A 28 4.94 -20.22 -15.12
CA TYR A 28 5.56 -19.56 -16.27
C TYR A 28 4.90 -18.20 -16.56
N VAL A 29 5.70 -17.22 -16.98
CA VAL A 29 5.21 -15.93 -17.50
C VAL A 29 5.45 -15.89 -19.01
N ILE A 30 4.36 -15.86 -19.79
CA ILE A 30 4.40 -15.75 -21.25
C ILE A 30 4.37 -14.27 -21.63
N GLN A 31 5.51 -13.73 -22.09
CA GLN A 31 5.61 -12.33 -22.53
C GLN A 31 5.22 -12.12 -24.01
N ARG A 32 5.50 -13.10 -24.88
CA ARG A 32 5.18 -13.03 -26.32
C ARG A 32 4.18 -14.11 -26.71
N LYS A 33 2.91 -13.70 -26.80
CA LYS A 33 1.79 -14.60 -27.12
C LYS A 33 1.90 -15.19 -28.54
N ASN A 34 2.38 -14.40 -29.50
CA ASN A 34 2.55 -14.85 -30.89
C ASN A 34 3.55 -16.02 -31.00
N ASP A 35 4.64 -15.99 -30.22
CA ASP A 35 5.62 -17.08 -30.17
C ASP A 35 4.98 -18.37 -29.62
N SER A 36 3.93 -18.24 -28.79
CA SER A 36 3.24 -19.38 -28.18
C SER A 36 2.33 -20.11 -29.18
N GLU A 37 1.73 -19.38 -30.12
CA GLU A 37 0.96 -19.98 -31.21
C GLU A 37 1.86 -20.83 -32.11
N GLU A 38 3.04 -20.31 -32.46
CA GLU A 38 4.02 -21.03 -33.29
C GLU A 38 4.51 -22.32 -32.61
N VAL A 39 4.87 -22.23 -31.32
CA VAL A 39 5.30 -23.40 -30.53
C VAL A 39 4.21 -24.49 -30.52
N MET A 40 2.94 -24.09 -30.47
CA MET A 40 1.84 -25.02 -30.26
C MET A 40 1.44 -25.78 -31.52
N THR A 41 1.84 -25.28 -32.69
CA THR A 41 1.79 -26.05 -33.95
C THR A 41 2.65 -27.32 -33.90
N GLN A 42 3.66 -27.39 -33.04
CA GLN A 42 4.53 -28.56 -32.90
C GLN A 42 3.94 -29.70 -32.05
N PHE A 43 2.78 -29.46 -31.43
CA PHE A 43 2.16 -30.44 -30.55
C PHE A 43 0.92 -31.08 -31.17
N ALA A 44 0.65 -32.32 -30.76
CA ALA A 44 -0.56 -33.06 -31.12
C ALA A 44 -1.49 -33.19 -29.91
N CYS A 45 -2.79 -33.29 -30.18
CA CYS A 45 -3.78 -33.52 -29.14
C CYS A 45 -3.51 -34.82 -28.37
N GLY A 46 -3.36 -34.75 -27.04
CA GLY A 46 -3.12 -35.94 -26.21
C GLY A 46 -4.28 -36.93 -26.16
N LYS A 47 -5.51 -36.52 -26.56
CA LYS A 47 -6.70 -37.39 -26.59
C LYS A 47 -6.83 -38.14 -27.92
N CYS A 48 -6.88 -37.42 -29.05
CA CYS A 48 -7.10 -38.04 -30.37
C CYS A 48 -5.82 -38.26 -31.20
N LEU A 49 -4.68 -37.69 -30.80
CA LEU A 49 -3.38 -37.78 -31.46
C LEU A 49 -3.33 -37.27 -32.92
N GLY A 50 -4.44 -36.74 -33.46
CA GLY A 50 -4.55 -36.31 -34.86
C GLY A 50 -5.10 -34.90 -35.07
N GLY A 51 -5.92 -34.39 -34.15
CA GLY A 51 -6.53 -33.06 -34.27
C GLY A 51 -5.53 -31.91 -34.07
N GLU A 52 -5.78 -30.79 -34.73
CA GLU A 52 -5.02 -29.55 -34.59
C GLU A 52 -5.36 -28.87 -33.26
N ILE A 53 -4.31 -28.43 -32.54
CA ILE A 53 -4.46 -27.66 -31.31
C ILE A 53 -4.42 -26.16 -31.65
N LYS A 54 -5.48 -25.46 -31.27
CA LYS A 54 -5.62 -24.01 -31.38
C LYS A 54 -5.55 -23.40 -30.00
N ILE A 55 -4.94 -22.21 -29.90
CA ILE A 55 -4.91 -21.43 -28.68
C ILE A 55 -5.62 -20.12 -28.91
N SER A 56 -6.35 -19.67 -27.91
CA SER A 56 -6.81 -18.31 -27.81
C SER A 56 -6.46 -17.73 -26.44
N PHE A 57 -6.31 -16.42 -26.39
CA PHE A 57 -6.03 -15.70 -25.15
C PHE A 57 -7.20 -14.78 -24.81
N ALA A 58 -7.69 -14.86 -23.58
CA ALA A 58 -8.50 -13.81 -22.99
C ALA A 58 -7.62 -13.00 -22.03
N GLN A 59 -7.68 -11.68 -22.09
CA GLN A 59 -6.80 -10.81 -21.30
C GLN A 59 -7.59 -9.69 -20.64
N ARG A 60 -7.25 -9.41 -19.38
CA ARG A 60 -7.68 -8.23 -18.64
C ARG A 60 -6.44 -7.64 -17.96
N ASP A 61 -5.99 -6.49 -18.45
CA ASP A 61 -4.71 -5.90 -18.04
C ASP A 61 -3.56 -6.91 -18.18
N LEU A 62 -2.86 -7.26 -17.09
CA LEU A 62 -1.79 -8.25 -17.10
C LEU A 62 -2.29 -9.67 -16.81
N ASP A 63 -3.55 -9.82 -16.40
CA ASP A 63 -4.18 -11.11 -16.21
C ASP A 63 -4.53 -11.73 -17.56
N CYS A 64 -4.14 -12.98 -17.75
CA CYS A 64 -4.26 -13.66 -19.03
C CYS A 64 -4.71 -15.09 -18.80
N LYS A 65 -5.82 -15.44 -19.43
CA LYS A 65 -6.31 -16.80 -19.55
C LYS A 65 -5.89 -17.35 -20.90
N ILE A 66 -5.41 -18.59 -20.88
CA ILE A 66 -5.11 -19.37 -22.07
C ILE A 66 -6.20 -20.42 -22.26
N ASP A 67 -6.87 -20.36 -23.40
CA ASP A 67 -7.85 -21.35 -23.83
C ASP A 67 -7.20 -22.24 -24.91
N VAL A 68 -7.19 -23.55 -24.69
CA VAL A 68 -6.56 -24.52 -25.60
C VAL A 68 -7.63 -25.47 -26.12
N VAL A 69 -7.79 -25.51 -27.44
CA VAL A 69 -8.90 -26.19 -28.12
C VAL A 69 -8.37 -27.16 -29.16
N CYS A 70 -8.86 -28.40 -29.14
CA CYS A 70 -8.68 -29.32 -30.26
C CYS A 70 -9.89 -29.19 -31.21
N ASP A 71 -9.64 -29.05 -32.50
CA ASP A 71 -10.67 -28.98 -33.54
C ASP A 71 -11.57 -30.22 -33.62
N GLU A 72 -11.02 -31.41 -33.37
CA GLU A 72 -11.73 -32.70 -33.41
C GLU A 72 -12.37 -33.07 -32.06
N CYS A 73 -11.72 -32.77 -30.93
CA CYS A 73 -12.20 -33.17 -29.60
C CYS A 73 -13.04 -32.10 -28.88
N GLY A 74 -12.99 -30.84 -29.31
CA GLY A 74 -13.64 -29.72 -28.64
C GLY A 74 -12.98 -29.30 -27.32
N ASN A 75 -13.68 -28.40 -26.62
CA ASN A 75 -13.24 -27.77 -25.37
C ASN A 75 -13.54 -28.66 -24.16
N ASP A 76 -12.74 -29.69 -23.90
CA ASP A 76 -12.89 -30.39 -22.63
C ASP A 76 -11.55 -30.54 -21.89
N GLU A 77 -11.53 -29.86 -20.73
CA GLU A 77 -10.64 -30.00 -19.56
C GLU A 77 -9.31 -29.22 -19.55
N LEU A 78 -9.03 -28.37 -20.55
CA LEU A 78 -7.72 -27.73 -20.70
C LEU A 78 -7.67 -26.22 -20.41
N ASN A 79 -8.82 -25.59 -20.13
CA ASN A 79 -8.86 -24.13 -19.96
C ASN A 79 -8.35 -23.70 -18.59
N ASP A 80 -7.50 -22.68 -18.63
CA ASP A 80 -7.01 -21.92 -17.49
C ASP A 80 -8.19 -21.25 -16.74
N SER A 81 -7.92 -20.81 -15.52
CA SER A 81 -8.83 -19.97 -14.72
C SER A 81 -9.33 -18.78 -15.54
N GLU A 82 -10.60 -18.42 -15.37
CA GLU A 82 -11.12 -17.18 -15.94
C GLU A 82 -10.33 -15.98 -15.43
N VAL A 83 -10.13 -14.98 -16.30
CA VAL A 83 -9.56 -13.70 -15.90
C VAL A 83 -10.45 -13.03 -14.86
N THR A 84 -9.83 -12.40 -13.87
CA THR A 84 -10.54 -11.79 -12.74
C THR A 84 -10.19 -10.32 -12.55
N ASP A 85 -11.13 -9.57 -11.99
CA ASP A 85 -10.89 -8.16 -11.65
C ASP A 85 -9.75 -8.05 -10.61
N ASP A 86 -9.65 -8.95 -9.63
CA ASP A 86 -8.66 -8.85 -8.54
C ASP A 86 -7.43 -9.75 -8.74
N ALA A 87 -7.06 -10.02 -9.99
CA ALA A 87 -5.95 -10.91 -10.32
C ALA A 87 -4.66 -10.53 -9.57
N PRO A 88 -3.95 -11.49 -8.93
CA PRO A 88 -2.73 -11.22 -8.19
C PRO A 88 -1.68 -10.48 -9.02
N VAL A 89 -1.52 -10.80 -10.31
CA VAL A 89 -0.54 -10.16 -11.20
C VAL A 89 -0.76 -8.66 -11.36
N ASN A 90 -2.01 -8.21 -11.46
CA ASN A 90 -2.36 -6.79 -11.58
C ASN A 90 -2.02 -6.06 -10.27
N ASN A 91 -2.51 -6.58 -9.15
CA ASN A 91 -2.28 -6.01 -7.82
C ASN A 91 -0.79 -6.01 -7.45
N THR A 92 -0.06 -7.08 -7.73
CA THR A 92 1.38 -7.19 -7.45
C THR A 92 2.20 -6.27 -8.33
N THR A 93 1.89 -6.15 -9.63
CA THR A 93 2.62 -5.22 -10.51
C THR A 93 2.46 -3.77 -10.07
N VAL A 94 1.22 -3.40 -9.70
CA VAL A 94 0.91 -2.09 -9.15
C VAL A 94 1.61 -1.87 -7.81
N TYR A 95 1.56 -2.85 -6.89
CA TYR A 95 2.28 -2.80 -5.62
C TYR A 95 3.79 -2.60 -5.83
N SER A 96 4.42 -3.40 -6.69
CA SER A 96 5.85 -3.32 -6.96
C SER A 96 6.25 -1.97 -7.58
N ASN A 97 5.43 -1.41 -8.47
CA ASN A 97 5.72 -0.08 -9.01
C ASN A 97 5.55 1.00 -7.94
N MET A 98 4.49 0.94 -7.14
CA MET A 98 4.33 1.83 -5.99
C MET A 98 5.56 1.75 -5.08
N GLU A 99 5.96 0.55 -4.69
CA GLU A 99 7.17 0.30 -3.88
C GLU A 99 8.40 0.96 -4.49
N ASN A 100 8.63 0.82 -5.79
CA ASN A 100 9.83 1.40 -6.42
C ASN A 100 9.78 2.93 -6.59
N GLY A 101 8.67 3.54 -6.20
CA GLY A 101 8.47 4.96 -6.37
C GLY A 101 7.95 5.33 -7.77
N ASN A 102 7.35 4.38 -8.49
CA ASN A 102 6.82 4.56 -9.84
C ASN A 102 5.29 4.75 -9.78
N GLY A 103 4.81 5.87 -10.33
CA GLY A 103 3.39 6.12 -10.49
C GLY A 103 2.80 5.46 -11.74
N TYR A 104 1.56 5.82 -12.06
CA TYR A 104 0.85 5.36 -13.27
C TYR A 104 1.68 5.49 -14.56
N VAL A 105 2.29 6.66 -14.76
CA VAL A 105 3.04 6.97 -15.99
C VAL A 105 4.29 6.10 -16.10
N ASP A 106 5.06 6.01 -15.01
CA ASP A 106 6.30 5.24 -14.98
C ASP A 106 6.05 3.73 -15.08
N MET A 107 4.99 3.24 -14.43
CA MET A 107 4.54 1.85 -14.57
C MET A 107 4.15 1.53 -16.01
N ASN A 108 3.33 2.35 -16.67
CA ASN A 108 2.95 2.10 -18.06
C ASN A 108 4.13 2.22 -19.03
N ARG A 109 5.11 3.08 -18.72
CA ARG A 109 6.38 3.11 -19.45
C ARG A 109 7.20 1.84 -19.26
N PHE A 110 7.25 1.32 -18.02
CA PHE A 110 7.90 0.04 -17.72
C PHE A 110 7.23 -1.11 -18.49
N LEU A 111 5.90 -1.19 -18.47
CA LEU A 111 5.14 -2.20 -19.23
C LEU A 111 5.41 -2.10 -20.74
N GLY A 112 5.39 -0.89 -21.29
CA GLY A 112 5.72 -0.65 -22.70
C GLY A 112 7.13 -1.10 -23.08
N ASN A 113 8.13 -0.86 -22.22
CA ASN A 113 9.50 -1.32 -22.44
C ASN A 113 9.61 -2.86 -22.43
N MET A 114 8.72 -3.53 -21.69
CA MET A 114 8.61 -5.00 -21.64
C MET A 114 7.72 -5.57 -22.75
N SER A 115 7.25 -4.74 -23.69
CA SER A 115 6.29 -5.13 -24.74
C SER A 115 4.96 -5.68 -24.18
N MET A 116 4.57 -5.23 -23.00
CA MET A 116 3.31 -5.57 -22.34
C MET A 116 2.26 -4.50 -22.60
N GLY A 117 0.97 -4.88 -22.54
CA GLY A 117 -0.13 -3.93 -22.61
C GLY A 117 -0.18 -3.01 -21.38
N PRO A 118 -0.62 -1.74 -21.52
CA PRO A 118 -0.76 -0.83 -20.39
C PRO A 118 -1.90 -1.28 -19.46
N ILE A 119 -1.81 -0.85 -18.20
CA ILE A 119 -2.96 -0.84 -17.29
C ILE A 119 -3.53 0.58 -17.37
N GLU A 120 -4.70 0.74 -17.97
CA GLU A 120 -5.31 2.05 -18.24
C GLU A 120 -6.17 2.51 -17.04
N ASP A 121 -7.49 2.34 -17.13
CA ASP A 121 -8.45 2.92 -16.18
C ASP A 121 -8.39 2.25 -14.79
N GLU A 122 -7.98 0.99 -14.75
CA GLU A 122 -8.01 0.13 -13.57
C GLU A 122 -6.83 0.34 -12.60
N TYR A 123 -5.76 1.04 -13.02
CA TYR A 123 -4.60 1.29 -12.14
C TYR A 123 -5.04 1.84 -10.78
N TYR A 124 -5.94 2.81 -10.79
CA TYR A 124 -6.39 3.49 -9.58
C TYR A 124 -7.25 2.60 -8.69
N HIS A 125 -7.93 1.62 -9.28
CA HIS A 125 -8.66 0.60 -8.55
C HIS A 125 -7.70 -0.36 -7.84
N TYR A 126 -6.77 -0.98 -8.57
CA TYR A 126 -5.79 -1.91 -8.01
C TYR A 126 -4.96 -1.28 -6.91
N ALA A 127 -4.49 -0.08 -7.18
CA ALA A 127 -3.60 0.58 -6.26
C ALA A 127 -4.36 1.00 -4.98
N ALA A 128 -5.67 1.26 -5.05
CA ALA A 128 -6.52 1.43 -3.88
C ALA A 128 -6.71 0.12 -3.09
N VAL A 129 -6.87 -1.02 -3.78
CA VAL A 129 -6.92 -2.35 -3.16
C VAL A 129 -5.59 -2.67 -2.44
N VAL A 130 -4.47 -2.44 -3.11
CA VAL A 130 -3.11 -2.58 -2.57
C VAL A 130 -2.93 -1.70 -1.32
N THR A 131 -3.30 -0.43 -1.42
CA THR A 131 -3.27 0.56 -0.35
C THR A 131 -4.04 0.10 0.90
N ASP A 132 -5.28 -0.36 0.73
CA ASP A 132 -6.11 -0.85 1.82
C ASP A 132 -5.47 -2.10 2.46
N THR A 133 -4.99 -3.02 1.62
CA THR A 133 -4.36 -4.28 2.05
C THR A 133 -3.08 -4.03 2.85
N VAL A 134 -2.20 -3.15 2.36
CA VAL A 134 -0.96 -2.75 3.03
C VAL A 134 -1.29 -2.07 4.36
N SER A 135 -2.31 -1.22 4.41
CA SER A 135 -2.72 -0.53 5.65
C SER A 135 -3.20 -1.51 6.73
N VAL A 136 -4.03 -2.49 6.35
CA VAL A 136 -4.48 -3.55 7.27
C VAL A 136 -3.30 -4.40 7.74
N LYS A 137 -2.38 -4.76 6.83
CA LYS A 137 -1.20 -5.54 7.18
C LYS A 137 -0.26 -4.76 8.10
N ALA A 138 -0.02 -3.49 7.83
CA ALA A 138 0.80 -2.60 8.66
C ALA A 138 0.24 -2.51 10.09
N ALA A 139 -1.07 -2.33 10.25
CA ALA A 139 -1.71 -2.33 11.57
C ALA A 139 -1.52 -3.67 12.31
N SER A 140 -1.65 -4.80 11.62
CA SER A 140 -1.43 -6.13 12.20
C SER A 140 0.04 -6.35 12.63
N VAL A 141 0.99 -5.93 11.79
CA VAL A 141 2.42 -6.00 12.10
C VAL A 141 2.75 -5.11 13.29
N LEU A 142 2.22 -3.88 13.33
CA LEU A 142 2.43 -2.94 14.44
C LEU A 142 1.90 -3.52 15.77
N GLN A 143 0.71 -4.12 15.75
CA GLN A 143 0.15 -4.78 16.92
C GLN A 143 1.01 -5.95 17.41
N SER A 144 1.57 -6.71 16.46
CA SER A 144 2.50 -7.81 16.76
C SER A 144 3.80 -7.29 17.37
N SER A 145 4.35 -6.19 16.83
CA SER A 145 5.52 -5.50 17.39
C SER A 145 5.28 -5.03 18.82
N ILE A 146 4.16 -4.36 19.09
CA ILE A 146 3.78 -3.92 20.44
C ILE A 146 3.71 -5.10 21.42
N ASN A 147 3.11 -6.22 20.99
CA ASN A 147 3.01 -7.43 21.81
C ASN A 147 4.39 -8.04 22.09
N ASN A 148 5.28 -8.06 21.10
CA ASN A 148 6.65 -8.55 21.26
C ASN A 148 7.48 -7.66 22.19
N VAL A 149 7.31 -6.34 22.12
CA VAL A 149 7.91 -5.40 23.08
C VAL A 149 7.42 -5.68 24.49
N LYS A 150 6.11 -5.81 24.72
CA LYS A 150 5.59 -6.17 26.05
C LYS A 150 6.13 -7.50 26.57
N LYS A 151 6.28 -8.51 25.71
CA LYS A 151 6.92 -9.80 26.06
C LYS A 151 8.39 -9.63 26.41
N ARG A 152 9.15 -8.85 25.63
CA ARG A 152 10.57 -8.54 25.90
C ARG A 152 10.74 -7.93 27.29
N TYR A 153 9.94 -6.91 27.61
CA TYR A 153 10.00 -6.23 28.90
C TYR A 153 9.60 -7.14 30.06
N SER A 154 8.47 -7.85 29.95
CA SER A 154 7.96 -8.70 31.04
C SER A 154 8.79 -9.96 31.27
N GLN A 155 9.19 -10.68 30.21
CA GLN A 155 9.78 -12.02 30.34
C GLN A 155 11.31 -11.98 30.40
N GLN A 156 11.95 -11.15 29.58
CA GLN A 156 13.39 -11.16 29.44
C GLN A 156 14.06 -10.09 30.32
N LEU A 157 13.53 -8.86 30.31
CA LEU A 157 14.01 -7.79 31.16
C LEU A 157 13.43 -7.83 32.59
N LYS A 158 12.38 -8.64 32.80
CA LYS A 158 11.68 -8.79 34.08
C LYS A 158 11.18 -7.46 34.65
N VAL A 159 10.82 -6.54 33.76
CA VAL A 159 10.21 -5.24 34.09
C VAL A 159 8.69 -5.42 34.08
N ALA A 160 8.07 -5.22 35.23
CA ALA A 160 6.62 -5.20 35.35
C ALA A 160 6.06 -3.84 34.87
N PRO A 161 4.81 -3.82 34.36
CA PRO A 161 4.13 -2.55 34.13
C PRO A 161 3.91 -1.80 35.45
N ASP A 162 3.69 -0.49 35.35
CA ASP A 162 3.27 0.32 36.49
C ASP A 162 1.89 -0.10 37.02
N LYS A 163 1.46 0.52 38.12
CA LYS A 163 0.16 0.23 38.80
C LYS A 163 -1.06 0.37 37.88
N ASP A 164 -0.95 1.14 36.81
CA ASP A 164 -1.97 1.37 35.79
C ASP A 164 -1.93 0.35 34.63
N GLY A 165 -1.04 -0.63 34.69
CA GLY A 165 -0.87 -1.66 33.66
C GLY A 165 -0.12 -1.17 32.42
N VAL A 166 0.60 -0.04 32.50
CA VAL A 166 1.36 0.54 31.39
C VAL A 166 2.85 0.25 31.55
N TYR A 167 3.51 -0.19 30.47
CA TYR A 167 4.97 -0.39 30.47
C TYR A 167 5.68 0.93 30.20
N ASN A 168 6.62 1.30 31.07
CA ASN A 168 7.56 2.38 30.80
C ASN A 168 8.69 1.86 29.91
N ILE A 169 8.80 2.40 28.70
CA ILE A 169 9.76 1.96 27.70
C ILE A 169 10.69 3.09 27.26
N LYS A 170 11.84 2.70 26.73
CA LYS A 170 12.80 3.59 26.08
C LYS A 170 12.61 3.52 24.57
N VAL A 171 12.53 4.67 23.91
CA VAL A 171 12.24 4.74 22.47
C VAL A 171 13.21 5.66 21.76
N PHE A 172 13.54 5.29 20.53
CA PHE A 172 13.98 6.23 19.52
C PHE A 172 12.76 6.83 18.85
N PHE A 173 12.82 8.12 18.58
CA PHE A 173 11.91 8.78 17.65
C PHE A 173 12.76 9.32 16.52
N ASP A 174 12.36 8.98 15.31
CA ASP A 174 12.98 9.49 14.10
C ASP A 174 11.89 9.91 13.12
N TRP A 175 12.23 10.79 12.20
CA TRP A 175 11.32 11.25 11.19
C TRP A 175 12.01 11.41 9.85
N SER A 176 11.25 11.13 8.80
CA SER A 176 11.67 11.38 7.42
C SER A 176 10.67 12.29 6.76
N PHE A 177 11.13 13.06 5.77
CA PHE A 177 10.27 13.92 4.99
C PHE A 177 10.54 13.84 3.51
N TYR A 178 9.48 14.10 2.76
CA TYR A 178 9.50 14.26 1.33
C TYR A 178 8.94 15.63 0.96
N LYS A 179 9.63 16.30 0.04
CA LYS A 179 9.25 17.61 -0.46
C LYS A 179 9.26 17.59 -1.98
N GLU A 180 8.09 17.85 -2.58
CA GLU A 180 7.92 18.02 -4.01
C GLU A 180 7.55 19.48 -4.30
N GLY A 181 8.52 20.27 -4.75
CA GLY A 181 8.35 21.71 -4.92
C GLY A 181 8.10 22.47 -3.60
N PRO A 182 7.59 23.71 -3.65
CA PRO A 182 7.52 24.56 -2.47
C PRO A 182 6.38 24.21 -1.50
N LYS A 183 5.28 23.62 -2.00
CA LYS A 183 4.01 23.46 -1.28
C LYS A 183 3.67 22.01 -0.93
N LYS A 184 4.15 21.02 -1.70
CA LYS A 184 3.86 19.62 -1.40
C LYS A 184 4.91 19.11 -0.42
N MET A 185 4.47 18.83 0.80
CA MET A 185 5.36 18.34 1.84
C MET A 185 4.64 17.32 2.70
N PHE A 186 5.28 16.16 2.81
CA PHE A 186 4.87 15.02 3.61
C PHE A 186 6.01 14.66 4.54
N ALA A 187 5.67 14.18 5.72
CA ALA A 187 6.61 13.66 6.69
C ALA A 187 6.02 12.43 7.36
N ILE A 188 6.88 11.56 7.85
CA ILE A 188 6.52 10.43 8.68
C ILE A 188 7.40 10.46 9.91
N GLY A 189 6.78 10.47 11.09
CA GLY A 189 7.46 10.23 12.37
C GLY A 189 7.26 8.79 12.78
N VAL A 190 8.29 8.15 13.32
CA VAL A 190 8.31 6.73 13.69
C VAL A 190 8.83 6.60 15.13
N VAL A 191 8.20 5.74 15.92
CA VAL A 191 8.64 5.36 17.25
C VAL A 191 9.17 3.93 17.21
N ILE A 192 10.41 3.76 17.64
CA ILE A 192 11.11 2.48 17.66
C ILE A 192 11.47 2.15 19.11
N ASP A 193 11.07 0.98 19.59
CA ASP A 193 11.49 0.54 20.93
C ASP A 193 13.00 0.27 20.95
N ALA A 194 13.70 0.84 21.93
CA ALA A 194 15.16 0.80 21.98
C ALA A 194 15.70 -0.63 22.22
N GLU A 195 14.97 -1.42 23.01
CA GLU A 195 15.34 -2.77 23.42
C GLU A 195 15.21 -3.78 22.28
N THR A 196 14.10 -3.74 21.55
CA THR A 196 13.83 -4.69 20.47
C THR A 196 14.24 -4.19 19.09
N GLY A 197 14.35 -2.87 18.90
CA GLY A 197 14.52 -2.26 17.58
C GLY A 197 13.27 -2.35 16.70
N LEU A 198 12.11 -2.71 17.26
CA LEU A 198 10.86 -2.82 16.50
C LEU A 198 10.14 -1.46 16.42
N VAL A 199 9.59 -1.17 15.25
CA VAL A 199 8.65 -0.06 15.07
C VAL A 199 7.35 -0.39 15.81
N ILE A 200 6.92 0.52 16.69
CA ILE A 200 5.72 0.34 17.54
C ILE A 200 4.66 1.42 17.32
N ASP A 201 5.02 2.54 16.69
CA ASP A 201 4.06 3.55 16.27
C ASP A 201 4.62 4.41 15.13
N TYR A 202 3.74 4.99 14.30
CA TYR A 202 4.14 5.93 13.25
C TYR A 202 3.02 6.92 12.93
N GLU A 203 3.37 8.14 12.53
CA GLU A 203 2.40 9.19 12.18
C GLU A 203 2.82 9.89 10.89
N THR A 204 1.90 9.92 9.93
CA THR A 204 2.07 10.69 8.70
C THR A 204 1.58 12.12 8.92
N VAL A 205 2.45 13.10 8.67
CA VAL A 205 2.16 14.52 8.78
C VAL A 205 2.25 15.15 7.40
N SER A 206 1.28 15.97 7.02
CA SER A 206 1.21 16.56 5.69
C SER A 206 0.69 17.99 5.73
N ARG A 207 1.37 18.84 4.96
CA ARG A 207 0.97 20.24 4.69
C ARG A 207 0.17 20.37 3.41
N TYR A 208 -0.08 19.24 2.73
CA TYR A 208 -0.58 19.20 1.38
C TYR A 208 -1.83 18.33 1.25
N CYS A 209 -2.78 18.83 0.47
CA CYS A 209 -3.89 18.05 -0.04
C CYS A 209 -4.15 18.49 -1.48
N GLU A 210 -4.10 17.54 -2.41
CA GLU A 210 -4.33 17.78 -3.83
C GLU A 210 -5.73 18.35 -4.07
N GLN A 211 -6.76 17.75 -3.45
CA GLN A 211 -8.15 18.20 -3.59
C GLN A 211 -8.34 19.63 -3.10
N CYS A 212 -7.79 19.97 -1.92
CA CYS A 212 -7.79 21.34 -1.41
C CYS A 212 -7.07 22.31 -2.36
N THR A 213 -5.99 21.87 -3.01
CA THR A 213 -5.24 22.69 -3.96
C THR A 213 -6.05 22.95 -5.22
N LYS A 214 -6.59 21.89 -5.85
CA LYS A 214 -7.46 22.00 -7.03
C LYS A 214 -8.68 22.86 -6.75
N LYS A 215 -9.38 22.62 -5.64
CA LYS A 215 -10.58 23.40 -5.29
C LYS A 215 -10.26 24.86 -4.98
N ARG A 216 -9.12 25.15 -4.35
CA ARG A 216 -8.66 26.53 -4.16
C ARG A 216 -8.33 27.20 -5.49
N ASN A 217 -7.78 26.48 -6.46
CA ASN A 217 -7.56 27.03 -7.80
C ASN A 217 -8.88 27.41 -8.48
N THR A 218 -9.95 26.62 -8.29
CA THR A 218 -11.29 26.99 -8.82
C THR A 218 -11.89 28.23 -8.17
N LEU A 219 -11.50 28.55 -6.92
CA LEU A 219 -11.85 29.81 -6.26
C LEU A 219 -11.07 30.99 -6.87
N THR A 220 -9.80 30.80 -7.21
CA THR A 220 -8.97 31.85 -7.83
C THR A 220 -9.35 32.16 -9.28
N THR A 221 -10.02 31.23 -9.96
CA THR A 221 -10.53 31.40 -11.33
C THR A 221 -12.00 31.85 -11.35
N ASP A 222 -12.54 32.33 -10.23
CA ASP A 222 -13.94 32.76 -10.04
C ASP A 222 -14.99 31.72 -10.49
N THR A 223 -14.62 30.44 -10.54
CA THR A 223 -15.49 29.35 -10.95
C THR A 223 -16.43 28.92 -9.82
N ILE A 224 -16.00 29.09 -8.58
CA ILE A 224 -16.81 28.95 -7.37
C ILE A 224 -16.60 30.16 -6.48
N ASN A 225 -17.59 30.52 -5.68
CA ASN A 225 -17.45 31.56 -4.67
C ASN A 225 -16.94 30.97 -3.33
N LYS A 226 -16.63 31.86 -2.38
CA LYS A 226 -16.12 31.47 -1.06
C LYS A 226 -17.10 30.58 -0.27
N ASN A 227 -18.40 30.85 -0.32
CA ASN A 227 -19.40 30.08 0.42
C ASN A 227 -19.50 28.64 -0.11
N GLU A 228 -19.39 28.46 -1.44
CA GLU A 228 -19.35 27.15 -2.08
C GLU A 228 -18.07 26.38 -1.73
N PHE A 229 -16.94 27.08 -1.64
CA PHE A 229 -15.69 26.49 -1.16
C PHE A 229 -15.81 26.03 0.30
N ASP A 230 -16.35 26.87 1.19
CA ASP A 230 -16.48 26.57 2.62
C ASP A 230 -17.46 25.39 2.85
N ALA A 231 -18.56 25.34 2.09
CA ALA A 231 -19.49 24.22 2.10
C ALA A 231 -18.82 22.91 1.65
N TRP A 232 -18.02 22.96 0.58
CA TRP A 232 -17.23 21.82 0.13
C TRP A 232 -16.16 21.41 1.15
N PHE A 233 -15.43 22.36 1.72
CA PHE A 233 -14.34 22.08 2.66
C PHE A 233 -14.87 21.44 3.94
N THR A 234 -16.06 21.84 4.39
CA THR A 234 -16.75 21.22 5.52
C THR A 234 -16.99 19.73 5.28
N GLN A 235 -17.39 19.35 4.06
CA GLN A 235 -17.58 17.95 3.67
C GLN A 235 -16.26 17.21 3.47
N HIS A 236 -15.22 17.90 2.99
CA HIS A 236 -13.89 17.33 2.74
C HIS A 236 -13.04 17.19 4.00
N LYS A 237 -13.41 17.82 5.12
CA LYS A 237 -12.57 17.93 6.31
C LYS A 237 -12.06 16.57 6.81
N ASP A 238 -12.92 15.56 6.87
CA ASP A 238 -12.58 14.21 7.34
C ASP A 238 -11.76 13.42 6.31
N GLU A 239 -11.70 13.91 5.07
CA GLU A 239 -10.94 13.35 3.96
C GLU A 239 -9.67 14.17 3.66
N CYS A 240 -9.44 15.25 4.40
CA CYS A 240 -8.38 16.19 4.12
C CYS A 240 -7.03 15.61 4.54
N MET A 241 -6.17 15.43 3.55
CA MET A 241 -4.84 14.89 3.76
C MET A 241 -3.87 15.92 4.33
N LYS A 242 -4.24 17.21 4.33
CA LYS A 242 -3.49 18.24 5.04
C LYS A 242 -3.90 18.18 6.50
N ASN A 243 -3.02 17.64 7.34
CA ASN A 243 -3.26 17.46 8.77
C ASN A 243 -2.29 18.28 9.66
N TYR A 244 -1.50 19.18 9.04
CA TYR A 244 -0.60 20.08 9.75
C TYR A 244 -0.52 21.46 9.09
N GLU A 245 -0.45 22.47 9.94
CA GLU A 245 -0.25 23.87 9.58
C GLU A 245 0.96 24.41 10.37
N GLY A 246 1.91 25.01 9.67
CA GLY A 246 3.17 25.46 10.26
C GLY A 246 4.33 25.39 9.28
N ASN A 247 5.55 25.47 9.81
CA ASN A 247 6.78 25.32 9.03
C ASN A 247 7.20 23.84 8.94
N THR A 248 8.19 23.56 8.11
CA THR A 248 8.72 22.20 7.92
C THR A 248 9.22 21.58 9.23
N THR A 249 10.02 22.31 10.00
CA THR A 249 10.64 21.81 11.24
C THR A 249 9.60 21.40 12.27
N GLY A 250 8.48 22.12 12.36
CA GLY A 250 7.41 21.78 13.30
C GLY A 250 6.59 20.55 12.91
N MET A 251 6.76 19.98 11.70
CA MET A 251 6.12 18.71 11.31
C MET A 251 6.66 17.54 12.13
N GLU A 252 7.97 17.53 12.40
CA GLU A 252 8.62 16.54 13.27
C GLU A 252 7.96 16.55 14.65
N THR A 253 7.94 17.72 15.27
CA THR A 253 7.36 17.93 16.59
C THR A 253 5.87 17.56 16.62
N ALA A 254 5.11 17.92 15.59
CA ALA A 254 3.70 17.56 15.49
C ALA A 254 3.48 16.04 15.41
N ALA A 255 4.34 15.32 14.66
CA ALA A 255 4.32 13.87 14.60
C ALA A 255 4.58 13.28 15.99
N ALA A 256 5.66 13.71 16.64
CA ALA A 256 6.04 13.25 17.98
C ALA A 256 4.93 13.48 19.00
N MET A 257 4.33 14.68 19.04
CA MET A 257 3.25 15.00 19.97
C MET A 257 2.03 14.08 19.80
N LYS A 258 1.64 13.78 18.55
CA LYS A 258 0.55 12.83 18.29
C LYS A 258 0.90 11.42 18.75
N LEU A 259 2.13 10.96 18.45
CA LEU A 259 2.62 9.63 18.81
C LEU A 259 2.69 9.43 20.34
N PHE A 260 3.28 10.39 21.05
CA PHE A 260 3.35 10.35 22.50
C PHE A 260 1.97 10.47 23.14
N GLY A 261 1.08 11.32 22.59
CA GLY A 261 -0.28 11.52 23.09
C GLY A 261 -1.16 10.26 23.05
N ARG A 262 -0.96 9.35 22.09
CA ARG A 262 -1.73 8.09 21.96
C ARG A 262 -1.01 6.83 22.42
N SER A 263 0.17 6.98 23.01
CA SER A 263 0.99 5.83 23.44
C SER A 263 0.31 5.01 24.55
N LEU A 264 -0.43 5.67 25.45
CA LEU A 264 -1.15 5.03 26.54
C LEU A 264 -2.27 4.09 26.06
N ASP A 265 -2.88 4.37 24.91
CA ASP A 265 -3.86 3.48 24.27
C ASP A 265 -3.26 2.12 23.92
N ARG A 266 -1.94 2.09 23.66
CA ARG A 266 -1.16 0.89 23.37
C ARG A 266 -0.63 0.22 24.65
N LYS A 267 -0.93 0.76 25.84
CA LYS A 267 -0.35 0.35 27.14
C LYS A 267 1.18 0.45 27.17
N LEU A 268 1.72 1.45 26.47
CA LEU A 268 3.13 1.80 26.48
C LEU A 268 3.26 3.28 26.85
N ARG A 269 4.22 3.59 27.73
CA ARG A 269 4.60 4.96 28.05
C ARG A 269 6.02 5.15 27.53
N TYR A 270 6.20 6.08 26.59
CA TYR A 270 7.50 6.43 26.01
C TYR A 270 8.27 7.29 27.01
N LYS A 271 8.71 6.66 28.09
CA LYS A 271 9.27 7.34 29.26
C LYS A 271 10.62 7.95 28.94
N VAL A 272 11.47 7.24 28.21
CA VAL A 272 12.80 7.71 27.83
C VAL A 272 12.85 7.95 26.32
N PHE A 273 13.08 9.20 25.93
CA PHE A 273 13.25 9.65 24.56
C PHE A 273 14.74 9.73 24.24
N ILE A 274 15.21 8.85 23.35
CA ILE A 274 16.58 8.91 22.83
C ILE A 274 16.60 9.79 21.58
N SER A 275 17.45 10.83 21.56
CA SER A 275 17.72 11.60 20.35
C SER A 275 19.19 11.97 20.17
N ASP A 276 19.54 12.36 18.95
CA ASP A 276 20.89 12.70 18.45
C ASP A 276 21.49 13.98 19.05
N GLY A 277 20.66 14.82 19.69
CA GLY A 277 21.13 16.03 20.37
C GLY A 277 20.14 17.18 20.25
N ASP A 278 19.33 17.26 19.19
CA ASP A 278 18.31 18.30 19.09
C ASP A 278 17.28 18.14 20.22
N ASN A 279 16.97 19.26 20.88
CA ASN A 279 16.02 19.35 21.98
C ASN A 279 14.66 19.90 21.55
N THR A 280 14.50 20.33 20.29
CA THR A 280 13.27 20.97 19.80
C THR A 280 12.05 20.10 20.06
N THR A 281 12.09 18.84 19.59
CA THR A 281 11.00 17.87 19.79
C THR A 281 10.79 17.51 21.26
N TYR A 282 11.88 17.29 22.03
CA TYR A 282 11.79 17.03 23.47
C TYR A 282 11.13 18.18 24.24
N HIS A 283 11.52 19.42 23.97
CA HIS A 283 10.94 20.60 24.60
C HIS A 283 9.46 20.75 24.27
N ALA A 284 9.05 20.42 23.05
CA ALA A 284 7.65 20.42 22.69
C ALA A 284 6.85 19.33 23.42
N LEU A 285 7.41 18.13 23.58
CA LEU A 285 6.81 17.07 24.39
C LEU A 285 6.62 17.52 25.85
N CYS A 286 7.62 18.14 26.46
CA CYS A 286 7.53 18.68 27.82
C CYS A 286 6.46 19.78 27.96
N ARG A 287 6.17 20.54 26.90
CA ARG A 287 5.15 21.60 26.90
C ARG A 287 3.73 21.08 26.63
N MET A 288 3.56 19.81 26.28
CA MET A 288 2.24 19.21 26.11
C MET A 288 1.41 19.35 27.40
N ASN A 289 0.09 19.40 27.25
CA ASN A 289 -0.86 19.45 28.37
C ASN A 289 -0.55 20.56 29.40
N GLY A 290 -0.20 21.76 28.92
CA GLY A 290 0.10 22.90 29.79
C GLY A 290 1.43 22.82 30.53
N GLY A 291 2.37 21.97 30.08
CA GLY A 291 3.67 21.80 30.72
C GLY A 291 3.79 20.56 31.62
N GLU A 292 2.72 19.77 31.73
CA GLU A 292 2.72 18.49 32.43
C GLU A 292 3.33 17.36 31.57
N GLY A 293 3.49 17.60 30.27
CA GLY A 293 3.93 16.59 29.32
C GLY A 293 2.83 15.59 28.95
N PRO A 294 3.14 14.59 28.12
CA PRO A 294 2.14 13.67 27.57
C PRO A 294 1.50 12.74 28.62
N TYR A 295 2.09 12.62 29.81
CA TYR A 295 1.70 11.62 30.82
C TYR A 295 1.33 12.22 32.18
N GLY A 296 1.13 13.55 32.28
CA GLY A 296 0.72 14.22 33.51
C GLY A 296 1.78 14.17 34.60
N ASN A 297 1.70 13.18 35.49
CA ASN A 297 2.61 13.04 36.62
C ASN A 297 3.95 12.36 36.29
N VAL A 298 4.05 11.67 35.14
CA VAL A 298 5.29 11.02 34.71
C VAL A 298 5.98 11.88 33.66
N LYS A 299 7.19 12.35 33.97
CA LYS A 299 7.99 13.14 33.03
C LYS A 299 8.64 12.26 31.97
N VAL A 300 8.71 12.78 30.75
CA VAL A 300 9.57 12.21 29.70
C VAL A 300 11.01 12.58 30.05
N GLU A 301 11.87 11.57 30.12
CA GLU A 301 13.31 11.71 30.31
C GLU A 301 13.98 11.73 28.94
N LYS A 302 15.04 12.54 28.77
CA LYS A 302 15.86 12.53 27.57
C LYS A 302 17.17 11.81 27.83
N GLU A 303 17.55 10.94 26.91
CA GLU A 303 18.90 10.38 26.82
C GLU A 303 19.54 10.77 25.50
N GLN A 304 20.85 10.99 25.51
CA GLN A 304 21.61 11.25 24.30
C GLN A 304 22.01 9.94 23.64
N MET A 305 21.89 9.89 22.32
CA MET A 305 22.37 8.77 21.53
C MET A 305 23.90 8.67 21.65
N MET A 306 24.41 7.56 22.16
CA MET A 306 25.85 7.27 22.18
C MET A 306 26.27 6.58 20.88
N CYS A 307 27.45 6.91 20.36
CA CYS A 307 28.01 6.41 19.10
C CYS A 307 28.04 4.88 18.98
N ASP A 308 28.04 4.16 20.12
CA ASP A 308 28.11 2.71 20.20
C ASP A 308 26.74 2.01 20.09
N TYR A 309 25.62 2.75 20.03
CA TYR A 309 24.36 2.15 19.61
C TYR A 309 24.48 1.79 18.13
N ASN A 310 24.71 0.49 17.84
CA ASN A 310 24.70 -0.07 16.48
C ASN A 310 23.31 0.13 15.83
N VAL A 311 23.05 1.34 15.33
CA VAL A 311 21.78 1.74 14.69
C VAL A 311 21.82 1.58 13.17
N GLY A 312 23.01 1.42 12.58
CA GLY A 312 23.17 1.10 11.16
C GLY A 312 22.46 -0.20 10.70
N TYR A 313 22.11 -1.08 11.65
CA TYR A 313 21.32 -2.30 11.39
C TYR A 313 19.80 -2.13 11.67
N LYS A 314 19.39 -1.02 12.30
CA LYS A 314 18.00 -0.73 12.71
C LYS A 314 17.32 0.30 11.80
N GLU A 315 18.06 1.25 11.23
CA GLU A 315 17.53 2.23 10.24
C GLU A 315 17.14 1.59 8.91
N SER A 316 17.91 0.61 8.43
CA SER A 316 17.59 -0.16 7.22
C SER A 316 16.26 -0.91 7.33
N ASN A 317 15.86 -1.31 8.55
CA ASN A 317 14.57 -1.94 8.79
C ASN A 317 13.39 -0.95 8.78
N VAL A 318 13.57 0.35 9.00
CA VAL A 318 12.45 1.33 8.94
C VAL A 318 11.99 1.55 7.49
N VAL A 319 12.94 1.58 6.56
CA VAL A 319 12.67 1.68 5.11
C VAL A 319 11.98 0.41 4.59
N THR A 320 12.38 -0.77 5.08
CA THR A 320 11.81 -2.06 4.67
C THR A 320 10.51 -2.45 5.41
N LEU A 321 10.34 -2.15 6.71
CA LEU A 321 9.13 -2.51 7.48
C LEU A 321 7.90 -1.69 7.10
N LEU A 322 8.09 -0.45 6.63
CA LEU A 322 6.99 0.39 6.21
C LEU A 322 6.60 0.13 4.73
N GLY A 323 7.37 -0.67 3.99
CA GLY A 323 7.12 -0.91 2.57
C GLY A 323 7.19 0.37 1.74
N PHE A 324 8.00 1.35 2.15
CA PHE A 324 8.27 2.57 1.40
C PHE A 324 9.73 2.58 0.89
N PRO A 325 10.08 1.79 -0.13
CA PRO A 325 11.13 2.24 -1.01
C PRO A 325 10.65 3.56 -1.63
N ASN A 326 11.51 4.57 -1.63
CA ASN A 326 11.35 5.87 -2.27
C ASN A 326 9.95 6.52 -2.19
N THR A 327 9.82 7.54 -1.34
CA THR A 327 9.11 8.85 -1.51
C THR A 327 7.87 9.03 -2.42
N THR A 328 7.55 8.15 -3.36
CA THR A 328 6.40 8.17 -4.26
C THR A 328 5.21 7.34 -3.75
N ILE A 329 5.34 6.42 -2.77
CA ILE A 329 4.15 5.71 -2.25
C ILE A 329 3.20 6.65 -1.52
N THR A 330 3.69 7.73 -0.91
CA THR A 330 2.81 8.81 -0.46
C THR A 330 2.02 9.39 -1.63
N ASN A 331 2.66 9.63 -2.78
CA ASN A 331 1.97 10.16 -3.96
C ASN A 331 0.92 9.18 -4.48
N THR A 332 1.22 7.88 -4.54
CA THR A 332 0.25 6.91 -5.02
C THR A 332 -0.87 6.70 -4.00
N HIS A 333 -0.61 6.34 -2.74
CA HIS A 333 -1.67 6.16 -1.72
C HIS A 333 -2.63 7.38 -1.62
N LEU A 334 -2.09 8.60 -1.75
CA LEU A 334 -2.85 9.86 -1.76
C LEU A 334 -3.63 10.11 -3.07
N GLU A 335 -3.04 9.87 -4.25
CA GLU A 335 -3.73 9.98 -5.55
C GLU A 335 -4.80 8.90 -5.76
N LEU A 336 -4.61 7.72 -5.17
CA LEU A 336 -5.51 6.57 -5.31
C LEU A 336 -6.76 6.71 -4.46
N THR A 337 -6.59 7.23 -3.23
CA THR A 337 -7.71 7.63 -2.38
C THR A 337 -8.56 8.71 -3.06
N HIS A 338 -7.93 9.60 -3.84
CA HIS A 338 -8.59 10.65 -4.64
C HIS A 338 -9.41 10.08 -5.81
N ARG A 339 -8.86 9.19 -6.64
CA ARG A 339 -9.59 8.68 -7.84
C ARG A 339 -10.60 7.58 -7.52
N LYS A 340 -10.41 6.78 -6.45
CA LYS A 340 -11.40 5.81 -5.93
C LYS A 340 -12.74 6.48 -5.65
N ARG A 341 -12.72 7.69 -5.08
CA ARG A 341 -13.93 8.44 -4.71
C ARG A 341 -14.58 9.14 -5.90
N GLU A 342 -13.81 9.66 -6.87
CA GLU A 342 -14.37 10.16 -8.14
C GLU A 342 -15.05 9.06 -8.94
N MET A 343 -14.44 7.87 -9.04
CA MET A 343 -15.04 6.72 -9.72
C MET A 343 -16.30 6.21 -9.03
N LEU A 344 -16.33 6.11 -7.70
CA LEU A 344 -17.54 5.75 -6.95
C LEU A 344 -18.66 6.78 -7.11
N THR A 345 -18.30 8.07 -7.18
CA THR A 345 -19.26 9.17 -7.38
C THR A 345 -19.82 9.16 -8.81
N ASN A 346 -18.97 8.91 -9.81
CA ASN A 346 -19.37 8.80 -11.22
C ASN A 346 -20.18 7.52 -11.48
N LYS A 347 -19.86 6.39 -10.82
CA LYS A 347 -20.66 5.15 -10.88
C LYS A 347 -22.03 5.33 -10.23
N ARG A 348 -22.12 6.08 -9.13
CA ARG A 348 -23.40 6.47 -8.51
C ARG A 348 -24.22 7.43 -9.39
N LYS A 349 -23.57 8.39 -10.07
CA LYS A 349 -24.23 9.27 -11.05
C LYS A 349 -24.76 8.47 -12.25
N ARG A 350 -23.93 7.66 -12.91
CA ARG A 350 -24.37 6.80 -14.03
C ARG A 350 -25.54 5.89 -13.66
N LYS A 351 -25.48 5.23 -12.50
CA LYS A 351 -26.57 4.38 -12.02
C LYS A 351 -27.85 5.18 -11.70
N ARG A 352 -27.72 6.43 -11.23
CA ARG A 352 -28.85 7.33 -11.01
C ARG A 352 -29.47 7.77 -12.34
N ASP A 353 -28.64 8.11 -13.31
CA ASP A 353 -29.09 8.57 -14.63
C ASP A 353 -29.73 7.41 -15.42
N GLU A 354 -29.21 6.18 -15.32
CA GLU A 354 -29.84 4.97 -15.86
C GLU A 354 -31.20 4.65 -15.21
N LEU A 355 -31.34 4.87 -13.89
CA LEU A 355 -32.61 4.70 -13.18
C LEU A 355 -33.64 5.78 -13.54
N VAL A 356 -33.18 7.00 -13.86
CA VAL A 356 -34.05 8.10 -14.31
C VAL A 356 -34.51 7.89 -15.74
N VAL A 357 -33.65 7.37 -16.63
CA VAL A 357 -34.02 7.02 -18.01
C VAL A 357 -35.00 5.85 -18.05
N ASN A 358 -34.78 4.80 -17.25
CA ASN A 358 -35.69 3.65 -17.17
C ASN A 358 -37.00 3.92 -16.42
N GLY A 359 -37.09 5.01 -15.66
CA GLY A 359 -38.30 5.46 -14.96
C GLY A 359 -39.22 6.35 -15.79
N ALA A 360 -38.75 6.83 -16.95
CA ALA A 360 -39.52 7.74 -17.82
C ALA A 360 -40.35 7.01 -18.89
N ASP A 361 -40.16 5.69 -19.08
CA ASP A 361 -40.92 4.87 -20.05
C ASP A 361 -42.19 4.22 -19.46
N HIS A 362 -42.55 4.57 -18.22
CA HIS A 362 -43.76 4.10 -17.54
C HIS A 362 -44.54 5.23 -16.88
N THR A 363 -44.95 6.22 -17.67
CA THR A 363 -46.10 7.10 -17.36
C THR A 363 -46.84 7.48 -18.62
#